data_AF-A0A1G6P6B4-F1
#
_entry.id   AF-A0A1G6P6B4-F1
#
_cell.length_a   1.000
_cell.length_b   1.000
_cell.length_c   1.000
_cell.angle_alpha   90.00
_cell.angle_beta   90.00
_cell.angle_gamma   90.00
#
_symmetry.space_group_name_H-M   'P 1'
#
loop_
_entity.id
_entity.type
_entity.pdbx_description
1 polymer ?
#
loop_
_entity_poly.entity_id
_entity_poly.type
_entity_poly.pdbx_seq_one_letter_code
_entity_poly.pdbx_strand_id
1 'polypeptide(L)'
;MLDLAKEFSLLGFLEETEEDTVTYVMDFPDDVYVTVTDDNGRTPVRAKQNLVLACYDSEGRYRWGSEFKTFMELQKICQAQPAGSPELLQALKDASKTLKDGE
;
A
#
# COMPACT_ATOMS: atom_id res chain seq x y z
N MET A 1 -18.44 -2.53 -11.65
CA MET A 1 -17.21 -1.74 -11.44
C MET A 1 -16.49 -2.40 -10.27
N LEU A 2 -15.17 -2.57 -10.34
CA LEU A 2 -14.42 -3.02 -9.16
C LEU A 2 -14.36 -1.82 -8.21
N ASP A 3 -15.00 -1.92 -7.05
CA ASP A 3 -14.92 -0.90 -6.00
C ASP A 3 -13.62 -1.12 -5.23
N LEU A 4 -12.56 -0.38 -5.62
CA LEU A 4 -11.24 -0.50 -4.97
C LEU A 4 -11.34 -0.33 -3.46
N ALA A 5 -12.14 0.62 -2.99
CA ALA A 5 -12.40 0.85 -1.57
C ALA A 5 -12.80 -0.43 -0.83
N LYS A 6 -13.76 -1.18 -1.39
CA LYS A 6 -14.21 -2.45 -0.80
C LYS A 6 -13.12 -3.50 -0.83
N GLU A 7 -12.39 -3.60 -1.93
CA GLU A 7 -11.32 -4.58 -2.06
C GLU A 7 -10.18 -4.28 -1.06
N PHE A 8 -9.78 -3.02 -0.90
CA PHE A 8 -8.82 -2.58 0.10
C PHE A 8 -9.30 -2.90 1.53
N SER A 9 -10.57 -2.64 1.83
CA SER A 9 -11.17 -2.99 3.11
C SER A 9 -11.16 -4.51 3.37
N LEU A 10 -11.42 -5.33 2.34
CA LEU A 10 -11.32 -6.80 2.43
C LEU A 10 -9.88 -7.29 2.64
N LEU A 11 -8.90 -6.54 2.14
CA LEU A 11 -7.48 -6.80 2.37
C LEU A 11 -6.99 -6.26 3.72
N GLY A 12 -7.84 -5.61 4.50
CA GLY A 12 -7.52 -5.07 5.83
C GLY A 12 -6.90 -3.67 5.83
N PHE A 13 -6.96 -2.96 4.70
CA PHE A 13 -6.62 -1.53 4.67
C PHE A 13 -7.77 -0.71 5.26
N LEU A 14 -7.40 0.34 5.99
CA LEU A 14 -8.29 1.35 6.54
C LEU A 14 -8.37 2.52 5.57
N GLU A 15 -9.58 2.99 5.31
CA GLU A 15 -9.81 4.19 4.49
C GLU A 15 -9.69 5.41 5.40
N GLU A 16 -8.62 6.18 5.25
CA GLU A 16 -8.46 7.49 5.87
C GLU A 16 -8.87 8.58 4.90
N THR A 17 -9.53 9.62 5.39
CA THR A 17 -9.87 10.79 4.58
C THR A 17 -9.10 11.98 5.12
N GLU A 18 -8.05 12.39 4.41
CA GLU A 18 -7.30 13.61 4.69
C GLU A 18 -7.70 14.70 3.71
N GLU A 19 -8.18 15.84 4.22
CA GLU A 19 -8.45 17.07 3.45
C GLU A 19 -9.04 16.83 2.04
N ASP A 20 -10.18 16.13 1.96
CA ASP A 20 -10.92 15.79 0.71
C ASP A 20 -10.30 14.65 -0.16
N THR A 21 -9.19 14.05 0.28
CA THR A 21 -8.54 12.91 -0.40
C THR A 21 -8.66 11.65 0.46
N VAL A 22 -9.19 10.57 -0.11
CA VAL A 22 -9.20 9.25 0.53
C VAL A 22 -7.85 8.57 0.30
N THR A 23 -7.18 8.18 1.36
CA THR A 23 -5.92 7.43 1.33
C THR A 23 -6.13 6.12 2.08
N TYR A 24 -5.60 5.03 1.55
CA TYR A 24 -5.71 3.75 2.24
C TYR A 24 -4.48 3.54 3.10
N VAL A 25 -4.66 3.34 4.40
CA VAL A 25 -3.56 3.08 5.34
C VAL A 25 -3.68 1.68 5.92
N MET A 26 -2.56 1.05 6.22
CA MET A 26 -2.52 -0.22 6.94
C MET A 26 -1.44 -0.15 8.00
N ASP A 27 -1.83 -0.38 9.25
CA ASP A 27 -0.91 -0.53 10.36
C ASP A 27 -0.28 -1.93 10.38
N PHE A 28 0.98 -1.95 10.77
CA PHE A 28 1.80 -3.14 10.95
C PHE A 28 2.42 -3.14 12.35
N PRO A 29 2.87 -4.29 12.86
CA PRO A 29 3.61 -4.35 14.11
C PRO A 29 4.89 -3.48 14.03
N ASP A 30 5.36 -3.01 15.19
CA ASP A 30 6.49 -2.07 15.35
C ASP A 30 6.12 -0.58 15.14
N ASP A 31 4.84 -0.24 15.30
CA ASP A 31 4.29 1.10 15.07
C ASP A 31 4.66 1.65 13.67
N VAL A 32 4.68 0.79 12.65
CA VAL A 32 4.90 1.19 11.26
C VAL A 32 3.60 1.08 10.49
N TYR A 33 3.39 1.98 9.55
CA TYR A 33 2.19 1.99 8.73
C TYR A 33 2.53 2.17 7.26
N VAL A 34 1.67 1.67 6.38
CA VAL A 34 1.83 1.79 4.94
C VAL A 34 0.63 2.51 4.37
N THR A 35 0.87 3.57 3.61
CA THR A 35 -0.16 4.29 2.86
C THR A 35 -0.16 3.85 1.41
N VAL A 36 -1.33 3.78 0.78
CA VAL A 36 -1.52 3.53 -0.64
C VAL A 36 -2.09 4.77 -1.31
N THR A 37 -1.36 5.29 -2.28
CA THR A 37 -1.75 6.43 -3.12
C THR A 37 -1.59 6.09 -4.60
N ASP A 38 -2.04 6.96 -5.48
CA ASP A 38 -1.68 6.97 -6.89
C ASP A 38 -0.28 7.58 -7.10
N ASP A 39 0.25 7.51 -8.32
CA ASP A 39 1.46 8.21 -8.80
C ASP A 39 1.48 9.70 -8.41
N ASN A 40 0.31 10.35 -8.38
CA ASN A 40 0.19 11.76 -8.00
C ASN A 40 -0.04 12.00 -6.49
N GLY A 41 0.10 10.98 -5.64
CA GLY A 41 -0.20 11.08 -4.21
C GLY A 41 -1.70 11.26 -3.90
N ARG A 42 -2.57 10.87 -4.84
CA ARG A 42 -4.03 11.00 -4.74
C ARG A 42 -4.71 9.66 -4.44
N THR A 43 -5.99 9.70 -4.10
CA THR A 43 -6.82 8.51 -3.96
C THR A 43 -6.78 7.64 -5.21
N PRO A 44 -6.44 6.34 -5.09
CA PRO A 44 -6.54 5.45 -6.21
C PRO A 44 -8.00 5.12 -6.55
N VAL A 45 -8.42 5.48 -7.77
CA VAL A 45 -9.82 5.35 -8.24
C VAL A 45 -10.01 4.22 -9.25
N ARG A 46 -8.95 3.69 -9.86
CA ARG A 46 -9.00 2.60 -10.85
C ARG A 46 -8.03 1.48 -10.52
N ALA A 47 -8.49 0.23 -10.57
CA ALA A 47 -7.64 -0.94 -10.33
C ALA A 47 -6.49 -1.13 -11.35
N LYS A 48 -6.60 -0.50 -12.53
CA LYS A 48 -5.60 -0.55 -13.61
C LYS A 48 -4.59 0.61 -13.59
N GLN A 49 -4.64 1.47 -12.58
CA GLN A 49 -3.66 2.56 -12.45
C GLN A 49 -2.50 2.14 -11.55
N ASN A 50 -1.41 2.89 -11.64
CA ASN A 50 -0.25 2.70 -10.80
C ASN A 50 -0.59 3.06 -9.35
N LEU A 51 -0.29 2.14 -8.44
CA LEU A 51 -0.44 2.33 -7.01
C LEU A 51 0.94 2.50 -6.40
N VAL A 52 1.11 3.57 -5.65
CA VAL A 52 2.31 3.83 -4.87
C VAL A 52 2.01 3.46 -3.43
N LEU A 53 2.77 2.52 -2.89
CA LEU A 53 2.78 2.19 -1.48
C LEU A 53 3.96 2.90 -0.86
N ALA A 54 3.73 3.59 0.26
CA ALA A 54 4.79 4.24 1.02
C ALA A 54 4.69 3.76 2.47
N CYS A 55 5.80 3.25 2.98
CA CYS A 55 5.92 2.80 4.36
C CYS A 55 6.55 3.91 5.21
N TYR A 56 5.95 4.16 6.36
CA TYR A 56 6.38 5.13 7.36
C TYR A 56 6.54 4.44 8.72
N ASP A 57 7.52 4.89 9.51
CA ASP A 57 7.59 4.53 10.93
C ASP A 57 6.66 5.40 11.78
N SER A 58 6.56 5.10 13.08
CA SER A 58 5.78 5.83 14.09
C SER A 58 6.10 7.33 14.19
N GLU A 59 7.33 7.71 13.84
CA GLU A 59 7.77 9.11 13.78
C GLU A 59 7.35 9.81 12.47
N GLY A 60 6.57 9.15 11.60
CA GLY A 60 6.20 9.64 10.26
C GLY A 60 7.37 9.64 9.29
N ARG A 61 8.44 8.88 9.57
CA ARG A 61 9.63 8.84 8.72
C ARG A 61 9.45 7.86 7.59
N TYR A 62 9.59 8.35 6.35
CA TYR A 62 9.57 7.49 5.16
C TYR A 62 10.70 6.45 5.20
N ARG A 63 10.32 5.17 5.12
CA ARG A 63 11.24 4.03 5.12
C ARG A 63 11.57 3.55 3.73
N TRP A 64 10.53 3.20 2.98
CA TRP A 64 10.61 2.65 1.64
C TRP A 64 9.26 2.82 0.95
N GLY A 65 9.26 2.70 -0.37
CA GLY A 65 8.06 2.80 -1.17
C GLY A 65 8.12 1.84 -2.35
N SER A 66 6.97 1.28 -2.71
CA SER A 66 6.81 0.29 -3.77
C SER A 66 5.76 0.76 -4.75
N GLU A 67 6.06 0.67 -6.03
CA GLU A 67 5.10 1.02 -7.08
C GLU A 67 4.56 -0.25 -7.73
N PHE A 68 3.24 -0.40 -7.70
CA PHE A 68 2.53 -1.51 -8.31
C PHE A 68 1.80 -1.01 -9.55
N LYS A 69 1.97 -1.71 -10.68
CA LYS A 69 1.29 -1.30 -11.93
C LYS A 69 -0.22 -1.46 -11.88
N THR A 70 -0.72 -2.37 -11.04
CA THR A 70 -2.15 -2.66 -10.90
C THR A 70 -2.48 -3.13 -9.48
N PHE A 71 -3.72 -2.93 -9.07
CA PHE A 71 -4.26 -3.44 -7.82
C PHE A 71 -4.16 -4.97 -7.69
N MET A 72 -4.23 -5.70 -8.79
CA MET A 72 -4.12 -7.17 -8.76
C MET A 72 -2.79 -7.66 -8.19
N GLU A 73 -1.68 -6.95 -8.45
CA GLU A 73 -0.37 -7.31 -7.92
C GLU A 73 -0.33 -7.13 -6.40
N LEU A 74 -0.82 -5.98 -5.93
CA LEU A 74 -0.95 -5.70 -4.50
C LEU A 74 -1.88 -6.71 -3.82
N GLN A 75 -3.04 -6.97 -4.41
CA GLN A 75 -4.02 -7.92 -3.92
C GLN A 75 -3.42 -9.32 -3.81
N LYS A 76 -2.62 -9.76 -4.79
CA LYS A 76 -1.98 -11.08 -4.76
C LYS A 76 -1.02 -11.20 -3.57
N ILE A 77 -0.29 -10.14 -3.24
CA ILE A 77 0.62 -10.10 -2.09
C ILE A 77 -0.17 -10.09 -0.77
N CYS A 78 -1.22 -9.26 -0.68
CA CYS A 78 -2.11 -9.21 0.48
C CYS A 78 -2.99 -10.46 0.65
N GLN A 79 -3.22 -11.25 -0.39
CA GLN A 79 -3.90 -12.55 -0.29
C GLN A 79 -2.94 -13.68 0.07
N ALA A 80 -1.65 -13.55 -0.27
CA ALA A 80 -0.64 -14.53 0.07
C ALA A 80 -0.29 -14.50 1.57
N GLN A 81 -0.38 -13.33 2.20
CA GLN A 81 0.00 -13.10 3.59
C GLN A 81 -1.12 -12.40 4.38
N PRO A 82 -1.25 -12.63 5.70
CA PRO A 82 -2.30 -11.99 6.48
C PRO A 82 -2.12 -10.47 6.56
N ALA A 83 -3.23 -9.73 6.51
CA ALA A 83 -3.25 -8.27 6.65
C ALA A 83 -2.59 -7.82 7.97
N GLY A 84 -1.79 -6.75 7.92
CA GLY A 84 -1.07 -6.23 9.09
C GLY A 84 0.00 -7.18 9.66
N SER A 85 0.37 -8.24 8.95
CA SER A 85 1.43 -9.16 9.40
C SER A 85 2.82 -8.68 8.99
N PRO A 86 3.88 -8.98 9.77
CA PRO A 86 5.25 -8.58 9.42
C PRO A 86 5.72 -9.25 8.12
N GLU A 87 5.16 -10.42 7.78
CA GLU A 87 5.40 -11.11 6.51
C GLU A 87 4.86 -10.35 5.31
N LEU A 88 3.67 -9.74 5.44
CA LEU A 88 3.08 -8.89 4.42
C LEU A 88 3.93 -7.62 4.25
N LEU A 89 4.32 -6.98 5.34
CA LEU A 89 5.22 -5.83 5.31
C LEU A 89 6.52 -6.16 4.57
N GLN A 90 7.09 -7.33 4.86
CA GLN A 90 8.32 -7.78 4.21
C GLN A 90 8.12 -8.08 2.72
N ALA A 91 6.99 -8.66 2.31
CA ALA A 91 6.66 -8.89 0.91
C ALA A 91 6.45 -7.57 0.13
N LEU A 92 5.77 -6.60 0.75
CA LEU A 92 5.60 -5.26 0.17
C LEU A 92 6.95 -4.53 0.05
N LYS A 93 7.83 -4.69 1.04
CA LYS A 93 9.21 -4.17 1.02
C LYS A 93 10.08 -4.84 -0.04
N ASP A 94 9.92 -6.14 -0.25
CA ASP A 94 10.63 -6.86 -1.31
C ASP A 94 10.22 -6.32 -2.69
N ALA A 95 8.93 -6.05 -2.87
CA ALA A 95 8.41 -5.35 -4.04
C ALA A 95 8.93 -3.90 -4.19
N SER A 96 9.47 -3.27 -3.12
CA SER A 96 10.17 -1.97 -3.20
C SER A 96 11.55 -2.12 -3.81
N LYS A 97 12.26 -3.20 -3.45
CA LYS A 97 13.65 -3.41 -3.86
C LYS A 97 13.80 -3.66 -5.35
N THR A 98 12.80 -4.21 -6.02
CA THR A 98 12.80 -4.34 -7.49
C THR A 98 12.90 -3.00 -8.22
N LEU A 99 12.68 -1.86 -7.54
CA LEU A 99 12.93 -0.52 -8.09
C LEU A 99 14.34 0.03 -7.77
N LYS A 100 15.07 -0.55 -6.81
CA LYS A 100 16.40 -0.07 -6.38
C LYS A 100 17.59 -0.93 -6.79
N ASP A 101 17.40 -2.14 -7.30
CA ASP A 101 18.49 -2.91 -7.93
C ASP A 101 18.65 -2.49 -9.40
N GLY A 102 19.16 -1.28 -9.57
CA GLY A 102 19.58 -0.69 -10.83
C GLY A 102 20.89 0.07 -10.63
N GLU A 103 21.90 -0.61 -10.07
CA GLU A 103 23.31 -0.19 -10.11
C GLU A 103 24.18 -1.31 -10.71
#